data_AF-A0AAW0H185-F1
#
_entry.id   AF-A0AAW0H185-F1
#
_cell.length_a   1.000
_cell.length_b   1.000
_cell.length_c   1.000
_cell.angle_alpha   90.00
_cell.angle_beta   90.00
_cell.angle_gamma   90.00
#
_symmetry.space_group_name_H-M   'P 1'
#
loop_
_entity.id
_entity.type
_entity.pdbx_description
1 polymer ?
#
loop_
_entity_poly.entity_id
_entity_poly.type
_entity_poly.pdbx_seq_one_letter_code
_entity_poly.pdbx_strand_id
1 'polypeptide(L)'
;MYQLTFQLHLLFVQLEGKWVTIAIAADNVDRIEEGGPMRLYFREVTCNEDCSQMEFTFYVNANNQCSKTKVTVYEQEDGNYKTQFEGDHVFKPVAATEDNIVFVGDNVDRASRRTKLIFVLGKNG
;
A
#
# COMPACT_ATOMS: atom_id res chain seq x y z
N MET A 1 -22.04 -13.20 12.92
CA MET A 1 -21.29 -11.94 13.15
C MET A 1 -19.83 -12.18 13.59
N TYR A 2 -19.48 -13.30 14.23
CA TYR A 2 -18.11 -13.60 14.67
C TYR A 2 -17.14 -14.07 13.57
N GLN A 3 -17.65 -14.58 12.44
CA GLN A 3 -16.82 -15.11 11.36
C GLN A 3 -16.07 -14.00 10.60
N LEU A 4 -16.72 -12.86 10.37
CA LEU A 4 -16.16 -11.74 9.61
C LEU A 4 -15.03 -11.04 10.37
N THR A 5 -15.18 -10.86 11.69
CA THR A 5 -14.18 -10.23 12.54
C THR A 5 -12.93 -11.09 12.70
N PHE A 6 -13.08 -12.41 12.85
CA PHE A 6 -11.94 -13.34 12.92
C PHE A 6 -11.14 -13.39 11.61
N GLN A 7 -11.83 -13.35 10.47
CA GLN A 7 -11.21 -13.36 9.16
C GLN A 7 -10.41 -12.06 8.88
N LEU A 8 -10.91 -10.91 9.36
CA LEU A 8 -10.20 -9.62 9.29
C LEU A 8 -8.96 -9.60 10.20
N HIS A 9 -9.04 -10.17 11.41
CA HIS A 9 -7.90 -10.28 12.32
C HIS A 9 -6.77 -11.16 11.76
N LEU A 10 -7.11 -12.28 11.10
CA LEU A 10 -6.10 -13.13 10.43
C LEU A 10 -5.43 -12.41 9.24
N LEU A 11 -6.18 -11.56 8.55
CA LEU A 11 -5.67 -10.69 7.48
C LEU A 11 -4.61 -9.73 8.01
N PHE A 12 -4.84 -9.09 9.16
CA PHE A 12 -3.89 -8.14 9.75
C PHE A 12 -2.55 -8.78 10.15
N VAL A 13 -2.57 -9.97 10.75
CA VAL A 13 -1.34 -10.72 11.04
C VAL A 13 -0.53 -11.01 9.77
N GLN A 14 -1.19 -11.20 8.64
CA GLN A 14 -0.53 -11.47 7.36
C GLN A 14 0.02 -10.21 6.68
N LEU A 15 -0.30 -8.99 7.13
CA LEU A 15 0.22 -7.76 6.52
C LEU A 15 1.66 -7.45 6.94
N GLU A 16 2.05 -7.80 8.16
CA GLU A 16 3.35 -7.44 8.70
C GLU A 16 4.50 -8.19 8.01
N GLY A 17 5.61 -7.49 7.84
CA GLY A 17 6.91 -8.05 7.51
C GLY A 17 7.53 -7.47 6.26
N LYS A 18 8.55 -8.16 5.76
CA LYS A 18 9.26 -7.77 4.55
C LYS A 18 8.47 -8.15 3.31
N TRP A 19 8.43 -7.25 2.33
CA TRP A 19 7.64 -7.38 1.11
C TRP A 19 8.37 -6.77 -0.07
N VAL A 20 8.10 -7.27 -1.27
CA VAL A 20 8.59 -6.71 -2.53
C VAL A 20 7.40 -6.44 -3.44
N THR A 21 7.39 -5.28 -4.10
CA THR A 21 6.40 -5.00 -5.14
C THR A 21 6.66 -5.92 -6.34
N ILE A 22 5.70 -6.79 -6.67
CA ILE A 22 5.75 -7.72 -7.81
C ILE A 22 4.99 -7.15 -9.00
N ALA A 23 3.85 -6.49 -8.76
CA ALA A 23 3.07 -5.84 -9.81
C ALA A 23 2.40 -4.56 -9.31
N ILE A 24 2.19 -3.63 -10.23
CA ILE A 24 1.42 -2.40 -10.02
C ILE A 24 0.52 -2.23 -11.24
N ALA A 25 -0.76 -1.89 -11.03
CA ALA A 25 -1.67 -1.49 -12.09
C ALA A 25 -2.33 -0.15 -11.75
N ALA A 26 -2.57 0.67 -12.77
CA ALA A 26 -3.22 1.96 -12.62
C ALA A 26 -4.09 2.30 -13.84
N ASP A 27 -5.16 3.07 -13.65
CA ASP A 27 -5.93 3.66 -14.75
C ASP A 27 -5.19 4.84 -15.41
N ASN A 28 -4.42 5.59 -14.63
CA ASN A 28 -3.44 6.58 -15.12
C ASN A 28 -2.05 5.94 -15.17
N VAL A 29 -1.72 5.28 -16.28
CA VAL A 29 -0.49 4.49 -16.44
C VAL A 29 0.78 5.34 -16.24
N ASP A 30 0.77 6.61 -16.65
CA ASP A 30 1.87 7.56 -16.47
C ASP A 30 2.32 7.72 -15.00
N ARG A 31 1.44 7.41 -14.04
CA ARG A 31 1.74 7.51 -12.62
C ARG A 31 2.63 6.37 -12.13
N ILE A 32 2.64 5.22 -12.81
CA ILE A 32 3.34 3.99 -12.40
C ILE A 32 4.45 3.56 -13.37
N GLU A 33 4.61 4.26 -14.50
CA GLU A 33 5.74 4.13 -15.40
C GLU A 33 7.07 4.54 -14.72
N GLU A 34 8.20 4.28 -15.38
CA GLU A 34 9.49 4.67 -14.86
C GLU A 34 9.57 6.20 -14.62
N GLY A 35 9.95 6.61 -13.42
CA GLY A 35 9.91 8.01 -12.98
C GLY A 35 8.54 8.50 -12.52
N GLY A 36 7.48 7.70 -12.67
CA GLY A 36 6.15 7.98 -12.16
C GLY A 36 6.12 7.97 -10.61
N PRO A 37 5.42 8.92 -9.97
CA PRO A 37 5.45 9.09 -8.52
C PRO A 37 4.83 7.93 -7.75
N MET A 38 3.97 7.12 -8.39
CA MET A 38 3.30 5.96 -7.80
C MET A 38 4.02 4.64 -8.11
N ARG A 39 5.20 4.67 -8.74
CA ARG A 39 6.02 3.48 -8.95
C ARG A 39 6.80 3.14 -7.68
N LEU A 40 6.09 2.60 -6.70
CA LEU A 40 6.61 2.32 -5.36
C LEU A 40 7.20 0.91 -5.27
N TYR A 41 8.44 0.82 -4.79
CA TYR A 41 9.15 -0.43 -4.56
C TYR A 41 9.14 -0.76 -3.06
N PHE A 42 8.11 -1.47 -2.59
CA PHE A 42 7.94 -1.85 -1.20
C PHE A 42 9.12 -2.67 -0.67
N ARG A 43 9.37 -2.54 0.63
CA ARG A 43 10.40 -3.26 1.39
C ARG A 43 9.87 -3.86 2.67
N GLU A 44 9.02 -3.13 3.37
CA GLU A 44 8.55 -3.54 4.70
C GLU A 44 7.20 -2.89 5.01
N VAL A 45 6.34 -3.66 5.65
CA VAL A 45 5.12 -3.20 6.31
C VAL A 45 5.26 -3.55 7.78
N THR A 46 5.16 -2.56 8.65
CA THR A 46 5.18 -2.75 10.11
C THR A 46 3.81 -2.40 10.65
N CYS A 47 3.20 -3.31 11.43
CA CYS A 47 1.96 -3.03 12.13
C CYS A 47 2.24 -2.48 13.53
N ASN A 48 1.52 -1.43 13.88
CA ASN A 48 1.43 -0.88 15.23
C ASN A 48 -0.05 -0.92 15.64
N GLU A 49 -0.33 -0.99 16.94
CA GLU A 49 -1.70 -0.89 17.47
C GLU A 49 -2.68 -1.85 16.76
N ASP A 50 -2.34 -3.15 16.70
CA ASP A 50 -3.12 -4.18 16.00
C ASP A 50 -3.38 -3.88 14.50
N CYS A 51 -2.40 -3.26 13.83
CA CYS A 51 -2.47 -2.79 12.44
C CYS A 51 -3.47 -1.65 12.19
N SER A 52 -4.06 -1.04 13.22
CA SER A 52 -4.83 0.21 13.06
C SER A 52 -3.93 1.39 12.67
N GLN A 53 -2.64 1.28 12.94
CA GLN A 53 -1.58 2.11 12.37
C GLN A 53 -0.52 1.22 11.71
N MET A 54 -0.09 1.54 10.49
CA MET A 54 0.99 0.83 9.82
C MET A 54 2.08 1.79 9.35
N GLU A 55 3.31 1.30 9.28
CA GLU A 55 4.39 1.98 8.57
C GLU A 55 4.73 1.22 7.29
N PHE A 56 4.67 1.92 6.16
CA PHE A 56 5.10 1.39 4.88
C PHE A 56 6.48 1.96 4.55
N THR A 57 7.45 1.08 4.33
CA THR A 57 8.78 1.43 3.85
C THR A 57 8.94 0.98 2.41
N PHE A 58 9.30 1.90 1.53
CA PHE A 58 9.49 1.64 0.10
C PHE A 58 10.59 2.53 -0.48
N TYR A 59 11.02 2.22 -1.70
CA TYR A 59 11.79 3.13 -2.53
C TYR A 59 10.91 3.74 -3.61
N VAL A 60 11.21 4.98 -3.98
CA VAL A 60 10.67 5.65 -5.17
C VAL A 60 11.84 6.21 -5.97
N ASN A 61 11.73 6.17 -7.30
CA ASN A 61 12.70 6.85 -8.17
C ASN A 61 12.23 8.30 -8.36
N ALA A 62 12.88 9.23 -7.69
CA ALA A 62 12.64 10.67 -7.84
C ALA A 62 13.87 11.30 -8.49
N ASN A 63 13.69 11.91 -9.66
CA ASN A 63 14.78 12.57 -10.42
C ASN A 63 16.00 11.64 -10.67
N ASN A 64 15.75 10.40 -11.09
CA ASN A 64 16.78 9.37 -11.33
C ASN A 64 17.59 8.97 -10.08
N GLN A 65 17.06 9.24 -8.88
CA GLN A 65 17.65 8.82 -7.62
C GLN A 65 16.66 7.96 -6.84
N CYS A 66 17.14 6.81 -6.34
CA CYS A 66 16.38 5.96 -5.44
C CYS A 66 16.32 6.60 -4.05
N SER A 67 15.15 7.10 -3.66
CA SER A 67 14.91 7.62 -2.32
C SER A 67 14.20 6.57 -1.48
N LYS A 68 14.71 6.29 -0.28
CA LYS A 68 14.03 5.46 0.72
C LYS A 68 13.00 6.32 1.43
N THR A 69 11.74 5.92 1.37
CA THR A 69 10.62 6.63 1.98
C THR A 69 9.93 5.74 3.00
N LYS A 70 9.50 6.34 4.10
CA LYS A 70 8.63 5.73 5.08
C LYS A 70 7.38 6.60 5.21
N VAL A 71 6.21 5.99 5.14
CA VAL A 71 4.92 6.67 5.37
C VAL A 71 4.13 5.96 6.44
N THR A 72 3.42 6.73 7.24
CA THR A 72 2.50 6.21 8.25
C THR A 72 1.10 6.16 7.67
N VAL A 73 0.42 5.05 7.89
CA VAL A 73 -0.90 4.75 7.37
C VAL A 73 -1.84 4.50 8.56
N TYR A 74 -3.05 5.03 8.49
CA TYR A 74 -4.03 4.92 9.56
C TYR A 74 -5.31 4.25 9.06
N GLU A 75 -5.78 3.25 9.77
CA GLU A 75 -7.11 2.67 9.59
C GLU A 75 -8.18 3.73 9.87
N GLN A 76 -9.32 3.59 9.23
CA GLN A 76 -10.48 4.47 9.35
C GLN A 76 -11.69 3.64 9.75
N GLU A 77 -12.73 4.30 10.27
CA GLU A 77 -13.96 3.63 10.72
C GLU A 77 -14.66 2.81 9.61
N ASP A 78 -14.42 3.15 8.35
CA ASP A 78 -14.97 2.43 7.18
C ASP A 78 -14.13 1.22 6.75
N GLY A 79 -13.08 0.87 7.50
CA GLY A 79 -12.14 -0.21 7.24
C GLY A 79 -11.14 0.08 6.11
N ASN A 80 -11.11 1.30 5.59
CA ASN A 80 -10.04 1.74 4.69
C ASN A 80 -8.86 2.29 5.47
N TYR A 81 -7.73 2.37 4.79
CA TYR A 81 -6.50 2.98 5.26
C TYR A 81 -6.24 4.29 4.53
N LYS A 82 -5.72 5.28 5.25
CA LYS A 82 -5.33 6.59 4.70
C LYS A 82 -3.89 6.95 5.00
N THR A 83 -3.26 7.63 4.05
CA THR A 83 -1.94 8.23 4.20
C THR A 83 -1.76 9.40 3.23
N GLN A 84 -0.73 10.21 3.45
CA GLN A 84 -0.34 11.30 2.56
C GLN A 84 1.03 11.03 1.94
N PHE A 85 1.05 10.89 0.63
CA PHE A 85 2.25 10.74 -0.19
C PHE A 85 1.91 11.10 -1.63
N GLU A 86 2.57 12.12 -2.20
CA GLU A 86 2.28 12.58 -3.57
C GLU A 86 0.78 12.81 -3.85
N GLY A 87 0.05 13.23 -2.80
CA GLY A 87 -1.41 13.30 -2.78
C GLY A 87 -2.02 12.57 -1.57
N ASP A 88 -3.34 12.55 -1.52
CA ASP A 88 -4.10 11.79 -0.53
C ASP A 88 -4.36 10.38 -1.05
N HIS A 89 -4.04 9.38 -0.22
CA HIS A 89 -4.31 7.97 -0.51
C HIS A 89 -5.45 7.45 0.35
N VAL A 90 -6.34 6.67 -0.26
CA VAL A 90 -7.30 5.81 0.42
C VAL A 90 -7.16 4.41 -0.19
N PHE A 91 -6.90 3.39 0.62
CA PHE A 91 -6.72 2.03 0.11
C PHE A 91 -7.14 0.98 1.14
N LYS A 92 -7.19 -0.28 0.73
CA LYS A 92 -7.40 -1.41 1.63
C LYS A 92 -6.72 -2.67 1.12
N PRO A 93 -6.31 -3.58 2.02
CA PRO A 93 -5.97 -4.94 1.62
C PRO A 93 -7.25 -5.66 1.18
N VAL A 94 -7.23 -6.30 0.02
CA VAL A 94 -8.35 -7.14 -0.48
C VAL A 94 -8.01 -8.62 -0.50
N ALA A 95 -6.72 -8.94 -0.42
CA ALA A 95 -6.22 -10.29 -0.20
C ALA A 95 -4.90 -10.17 0.56
N ALA A 96 -4.72 -11.01 1.57
CA ALA A 96 -3.44 -11.26 2.19
C ALA A 96 -3.31 -12.77 2.38
N THR A 97 -2.08 -13.25 2.23
CA THR A 97 -1.65 -14.63 2.44
C THR A 97 -0.25 -14.56 3.03
N GLU A 98 0.33 -15.70 3.40
CA GLU A 98 1.72 -15.75 3.85
C GLU A 98 2.71 -15.23 2.80
N ASP A 99 2.39 -15.42 1.51
CA ASP A 99 3.29 -15.14 0.40
C ASP A 99 2.97 -13.85 -0.36
N ASN A 100 1.72 -13.36 -0.33
CA ASN A 100 1.27 -12.24 -1.16
C ASN A 100 0.25 -11.35 -0.46
N ILE A 101 0.30 -10.05 -0.76
CA ILE A 101 -0.72 -9.06 -0.41
C ILE A 101 -1.17 -8.32 -1.66
N VAL A 102 -2.48 -8.09 -1.78
CA VAL A 102 -3.07 -7.22 -2.79
C VAL A 102 -3.73 -6.03 -2.10
N PHE A 103 -3.25 -4.84 -2.42
CA PHE A 103 -3.89 -3.58 -2.05
C PHE A 103 -4.62 -2.98 -3.24
N VAL A 104 -5.81 -2.43 -3.01
CA VAL A 104 -6.52 -1.59 -3.99
C VAL A 104 -6.84 -0.25 -3.36
N GLY A 105 -6.82 0.81 -4.16
CA GLY A 105 -7.15 2.13 -3.64
C GLY A 105 -7.14 3.22 -4.70
N ASP A 106 -7.24 4.45 -4.22
CA ASP A 106 -7.18 5.66 -5.02
C ASP A 106 -6.08 6.59 -4.46
N ASN A 107 -5.36 7.27 -5.35
CA ASN A 107 -4.54 8.45 -5.06
C ASN A 107 -5.21 9.67 -5.68
N VAL A 108 -5.35 10.76 -4.93
CA VAL A 108 -5.77 12.06 -5.46
C VAL A 108 -4.60 13.02 -5.31
N ASP A 109 -4.00 13.41 -6.43
CA ASP A 109 -2.83 14.27 -6.42
C ASP A 109 -3.17 15.75 -6.18
N ARG A 110 -2.15 16.61 -6.08
CA ARG A 110 -2.30 18.05 -5.85
C ARG A 110 -3.09 18.76 -6.96
N ALA A 111 -3.12 18.21 -8.16
CA ALA A 111 -3.91 18.73 -9.28
C ALA A 111 -5.35 18.16 -9.28
N SER A 112 -5.75 17.48 -8.20
CA SER A 112 -7.04 16.79 -8.06
C SER A 112 -7.25 15.68 -9.09
N ARG A 113 -6.18 15.16 -9.71
CA ARG A 113 -6.27 14.01 -10.58
C ARG A 113 -6.36 12.75 -9.72
N ARG A 114 -7.45 12.02 -9.88
CA ARG A 114 -7.67 10.73 -9.23
C ARG A 114 -7.05 9.61 -10.06
N THR A 115 -6.30 8.73 -9.41
CA THR A 115 -5.73 7.51 -9.99
C THR A 115 -6.16 6.31 -9.17
N LYS A 116 -6.75 5.30 -9.82
CA LYS A 116 -7.04 3.99 -9.22
C LYS A 116 -5.80 3.13 -9.30
N LEU A 117 -5.48 2.44 -8.20
CA LEU A 117 -4.24 1.69 -8.04
C LEU A 117 -4.53 0.28 -7.54
N ILE A 118 -3.75 -0.67 -8.05
CA ILE A 118 -3.60 -2.02 -7.49
C ILE A 118 -2.11 -2.22 -7.24
N PHE A 119 -1.74 -2.59 -6.02
CA PHE A 119 -0.39 -3.07 -5.70
C PHE A 119 -0.45 -4.54 -5.33
N VAL A 120 0.43 -5.34 -5.94
CA VAL A 120 0.67 -6.72 -5.55
C VAL A 120 2.05 -6.78 -4.93
N LEU A 121 2.08 -7.09 -3.64
CA LEU A 121 3.29 -7.38 -2.90
C LEU A 121 3.44 -8.88 -2.78
N GLY A 122 4.67 -9.37 -2.83
CA GLY A 122 4.96 -10.73 -2.42
C GLY A 122 6.21 -10.83 -1.56
N LYS A 123 6.29 -11.93 -0.82
CA LYS A 123 7.55 -12.39 -0.28
C LYS A 123 8.41 -12.78 -1.48
N ASN A 124 9.65 -12.31 -1.53
CA ASN A 124 10.59 -12.98 -2.43
C ASN A 124 10.67 -14.44 -1.96
N GLY A 125 10.50 -15.38 -2.90
CA GLY A 125 10.67 -16.82 -2.66
C GLY A 125 12.06 -17.18 -2.17
#